data_AF-A0A3C0VVB3-F1
#
_entry.id   AF-A0A3C0VVB3-F1
#
_cell.length_a   1.000
_cell.length_b   1.000
_cell.length_c   1.000
_cell.angle_alpha   90.00
_cell.angle_beta   90.00
_cell.angle_gamma   90.00
#
_symmetry.space_group_name_H-M   'P 1'
#
loop_
_entity.id
_entity.type
_entity.pdbx_description
1 polymer ?
#
loop_
_entity_poly.entity_id
_entity_poly.type
_entity_poly.pdbx_seq_one_letter_code
_entity_poly.pdbx_strand_id
1 'polypeptide(L)'
;KYSSEWFFSKLLETVREAPNVYDAADRFIEAGDWLVWQLTGVEKRCLSAAGFKAMRVSRARKKGEWTYPDRAFFKALNPKLADVVAEKMSGEIIGLGSNAGGLTQKMAKKIGLLPGTPVAAANIDAHAAVPASTVTEAGKLVMIMGTSTCHLLAAKREKPVEGVCGIVQDGVIPGLWGYEAGQSGVGDVFAWYVENGIPAELGQAAKRAKLDIYQYLEQQAAKLKPAESGLLALDWWNGNRSVLVDADLSGLLVGQTLATRPHEIYRALLEATAFGTRQIIEAFTSQGVAIDELIACGGLAAKNPLMLQIYSDVTGRPIKVAASDQASALGAAMYGAVAAGVHPDITKAAKKMARVRKKVYRPSTANKKTYDRLFVEYTKLHDQFGRDANSTMKVLKSLKKQALGL
;
A
#
# COMPACT_ATOMS: atom_id res chain seq x y z
N LYS A 1 -0.87 14.73 -8.70
CA LYS A 1 -0.19 15.15 -7.44
C LYS A 1 0.96 14.17 -7.16
N TYR A 2 2.03 14.59 -6.49
CA TYR A 2 3.18 13.76 -6.13
C TYR A 2 3.33 13.80 -4.60
N SER A 3 3.59 12.66 -3.95
CA SER A 3 3.55 12.56 -2.48
C SER A 3 4.69 13.34 -1.83
N SER A 4 4.43 13.92 -0.65
CA SER A 4 5.47 14.51 0.21
C SER A 4 6.45 13.45 0.73
N GLU A 5 6.04 12.18 0.80
CA GLU A 5 6.89 11.08 1.28
C GLU A 5 7.98 10.68 0.28
N TRP A 6 7.83 11.06 -0.99
CA TRP A 6 8.62 10.54 -2.11
C TRP A 6 9.87 11.38 -2.41
N PHE A 7 10.78 10.77 -3.16
CA PHE A 7 12.18 11.17 -3.33
C PHE A 7 12.35 12.67 -3.63
N PHE A 8 11.70 13.19 -4.67
CA PHE A 8 11.91 14.57 -5.10
C PHE A 8 11.27 15.61 -4.18
N SER A 9 10.24 15.25 -3.39
CA SER A 9 9.65 16.16 -2.41
C SER A 9 10.62 16.41 -1.27
N LYS A 10 11.19 15.33 -0.71
CA LYS A 10 12.21 15.40 0.36
C LYS A 10 13.50 16.04 -0.13
N LEU A 11 13.88 15.78 -1.37
CA LEU A 11 15.05 16.42 -1.98
C LEU A 11 14.82 17.93 -2.14
N LEU A 12 13.64 18.36 -2.61
CA LEU A 12 13.29 19.77 -2.73
C LEU A 12 13.23 20.49 -1.38
N GLU A 13 12.68 19.83 -0.36
CA GLU A 13 12.71 20.29 1.05
C GLU A 13 14.17 20.49 1.51
N THR A 14 15.04 19.50 1.31
CA THR A 14 16.47 19.60 1.65
C THR A 14 17.14 20.79 0.96
N VAL A 15 16.86 21.04 -0.32
CA VAL A 15 17.45 22.17 -1.06
C VAL A 15 16.96 23.52 -0.51
N ARG A 16 15.72 23.59 -0.03
CA ARG A 16 15.12 24.83 0.49
C ARG A 16 15.54 25.13 1.92
N GLU A 17 15.60 24.11 2.76
CA GLU A 17 15.75 24.27 4.21
C GLU A 17 17.19 23.99 4.69
N ALA A 18 17.94 23.16 3.97
CA ALA A 18 19.30 22.77 4.29
C ALA A 18 20.22 22.75 3.05
N PRO A 19 20.39 23.88 2.34
CA PRO A 19 21.14 23.93 1.08
C PRO A 19 22.60 23.48 1.22
N ASN A 20 23.22 23.71 2.38
CA ASN A 20 24.58 23.23 2.69
C ASN A 20 24.66 21.70 2.74
N VAL A 21 23.61 21.01 3.21
CA VAL A 21 23.52 19.55 3.20
C VAL A 21 23.38 19.05 1.77
N TYR A 22 22.55 19.69 0.95
CA TYR A 22 22.43 19.36 -0.48
C TYR A 22 23.76 19.51 -1.23
N ASP A 23 24.46 20.62 -1.00
CA ASP A 23 25.74 20.90 -1.65
C ASP A 23 26.82 19.88 -1.25
N ALA A 24 26.86 19.49 0.03
CA ALA A 24 27.80 18.50 0.54
C ALA A 24 27.47 17.06 0.13
N ALA A 25 26.20 16.73 -0.14
CA ALA A 25 25.78 15.38 -0.49
C ALA A 25 26.22 15.00 -1.90
N ASP A 26 27.07 13.98 -2.03
CA ASP A 26 27.44 13.41 -3.34
C ASP A 26 26.30 12.60 -3.96
N ARG A 27 25.45 11.98 -3.13
CA ARG A 27 24.34 11.12 -3.56
C ARG A 27 23.07 11.40 -2.77
N PHE A 28 21.94 11.33 -3.47
CA PHE A 28 20.63 11.06 -2.88
C PHE A 28 20.20 9.66 -3.32
N ILE A 29 19.98 8.76 -2.36
CA ILE A 29 19.77 7.33 -2.62
C ILE A 29 18.71 6.75 -1.67
N GLU A 30 17.96 5.77 -2.15
CA GLU A 30 17.00 5.04 -1.33
C GLU A 30 17.72 4.18 -0.29
N ALA A 31 17.14 4.05 0.90
CA ALA A 31 17.76 3.32 2.01
C ALA A 31 18.04 1.85 1.67
N GLY A 32 17.14 1.22 0.89
CA GLY A 32 17.32 -0.16 0.41
C GLY A 32 18.51 -0.29 -0.54
N ASP A 33 18.66 0.64 -1.48
CA ASP A 33 19.78 0.66 -2.43
C ASP A 33 21.10 0.92 -1.70
N TRP A 34 21.11 1.86 -0.73
CA TRP A 34 22.27 2.09 0.13
C TRP A 34 22.67 0.86 0.93
N LEU A 35 21.70 0.13 1.51
CA LEU A 35 21.97 -1.11 2.25
C LEU A 35 22.63 -2.16 1.34
N VAL A 36 22.09 -2.36 0.13
CA VAL A 36 22.67 -3.28 -0.86
C VAL A 36 24.07 -2.83 -1.28
N TRP A 37 24.29 -1.52 -1.43
CA TRP A 37 25.62 -0.98 -1.70
C TRP A 37 26.59 -1.28 -0.55
N GLN A 38 26.21 -1.10 0.71
CA GLN A 38 27.07 -1.46 1.85
C GLN A 38 27.41 -2.96 1.88
N LEU A 39 26.47 -3.82 1.46
CA LEU A 39 26.66 -5.26 1.40
C LEU A 39 27.63 -5.68 0.29
N THR A 40 27.52 -5.06 -0.89
CA THR A 40 28.20 -5.49 -2.13
C THR A 40 29.43 -4.68 -2.50
N GLY A 41 29.57 -3.46 -1.97
CA GLY A 41 30.60 -2.50 -2.34
C GLY A 41 30.34 -1.76 -3.65
N VAL A 42 29.24 -2.05 -4.36
CA VAL A 42 28.88 -1.43 -5.64
C VAL A 42 27.54 -0.71 -5.53
N GLU A 43 27.48 0.56 -5.95
CA GLU A 43 26.22 1.32 -5.98
C GLU A 43 25.38 0.83 -7.17
N LYS A 44 24.23 0.22 -6.87
CA LYS A 44 23.18 -0.10 -7.85
C LYS A 44 21.83 0.29 -7.29
N ARG A 45 20.96 0.78 -8.16
CA ARG A 45 19.65 1.33 -7.79
C ARG A 45 18.53 0.43 -8.27
N CYS A 46 17.53 0.17 -7.44
CA CYS A 46 16.42 -0.69 -7.84
C CYS A 46 15.40 0.05 -8.72
N LEU A 47 14.98 -0.60 -9.79
CA LEU A 47 13.97 -0.08 -10.72
C LEU A 47 12.65 0.28 -10.02
N SER A 48 12.23 -0.55 -9.07
CA SER A 48 10.95 -0.41 -8.36
C SER A 48 10.88 0.93 -7.62
N ALA A 49 11.86 1.24 -6.76
CA ALA A 49 11.87 2.50 -6.03
C ALA A 49 12.12 3.71 -6.96
N ALA A 50 13.00 3.57 -7.95
CA ALA A 50 13.21 4.61 -8.95
C ALA A 50 11.90 4.99 -9.66
N GLY A 51 11.07 4.00 -10.00
CA GLY A 51 9.77 4.22 -10.65
C GLY A 51 8.71 4.79 -9.71
N PHE A 52 8.40 4.06 -8.62
CA PHE A 52 7.28 4.41 -7.74
C PHE A 52 7.55 5.65 -6.89
N LYS A 53 8.82 5.91 -6.54
CA LYS A 53 9.18 6.94 -5.57
C LYS A 53 10.06 8.04 -6.15
N ALA A 54 10.71 7.85 -7.30
CA ALA A 54 11.59 8.86 -7.92
C ALA A 54 11.21 9.26 -9.36
N MET A 55 9.91 9.26 -9.71
CA MET A 55 9.40 9.74 -11.00
C MET A 55 10.06 9.13 -12.25
N ARG A 56 10.74 7.98 -12.14
CA ARG A 56 11.32 7.32 -13.30
C ARG A 56 10.20 6.62 -14.06
N VAL A 57 10.10 6.87 -15.36
CA VAL A 57 8.96 6.44 -16.17
C VAL A 57 9.43 5.80 -17.46
N SER A 58 8.73 4.75 -17.88
CA SER A 58 8.88 4.12 -19.19
C SER A 58 7.90 4.82 -20.14
N ARG A 59 8.29 5.99 -20.67
CA ARG A 59 7.42 6.85 -21.52
C ARG A 59 7.62 6.65 -23.02
N ALA A 60 8.58 5.82 -23.43
CA ALA A 60 9.01 5.78 -24.81
C ALA A 60 8.11 4.92 -25.72
N ARG A 61 8.01 5.32 -27.00
CA ARG A 61 7.49 4.50 -28.11
C ARG A 61 8.22 3.16 -28.27
N LYS A 62 9.42 3.01 -27.68
CA LYS A 62 10.22 1.78 -27.64
C LYS A 62 10.17 1.16 -26.25
N LYS A 63 9.89 -0.14 -26.22
CA LYS A 63 9.86 -0.94 -24.99
C LYS A 63 11.24 -0.90 -24.30
N GLY A 64 11.29 -0.45 -23.05
CA GLY A 64 12.49 -0.50 -22.20
C GLY A 64 13.28 0.81 -22.07
N GLU A 65 12.88 1.89 -22.73
CA GLU A 65 13.48 3.21 -22.53
C GLU A 65 12.86 3.90 -21.31
N TRP A 66 13.69 4.14 -20.29
CA TRP A 66 13.31 4.79 -19.05
C TRP A 66 13.92 6.18 -18.95
N THR A 67 13.13 7.15 -18.55
CA THR A 67 13.58 8.53 -18.38
C THR A 67 13.11 9.10 -17.05
N TYR A 68 13.78 10.17 -16.62
CA TYR A 68 13.28 11.09 -15.61
C TYR A 68 12.63 12.30 -16.30
N PRO A 69 11.89 13.16 -15.58
CA PRO A 69 11.58 14.50 -16.06
C PRO A 69 12.85 15.23 -16.54
N ASP A 70 12.68 16.15 -17.49
CA ASP A 70 13.82 16.83 -18.09
C ASP A 70 14.46 17.89 -17.17
N ARG A 71 15.60 18.42 -17.60
CA ARG A 71 16.33 19.49 -16.91
C ARG A 71 15.47 20.74 -16.69
N ALA A 72 14.57 21.08 -17.62
CA ALA A 72 13.72 22.26 -17.51
C ALA A 72 12.69 22.09 -16.39
N PHE A 73 12.09 20.90 -16.27
CA PHE A 73 11.19 20.56 -15.17
C PHE A 73 11.85 20.74 -13.81
N PHE A 74 13.03 20.17 -13.59
CA PHE A 74 13.70 20.28 -12.29
C PHE A 74 14.18 21.71 -12.01
N LYS A 75 14.72 22.41 -13.03
CA LYS A 75 15.13 23.82 -12.90
C LYS A 75 13.96 24.72 -12.48
N ALA A 76 12.75 24.44 -12.97
CA ALA A 76 11.54 25.19 -12.60
C ALA A 76 11.13 25.00 -11.13
N LEU A 77 11.46 23.85 -10.51
CA LEU A 77 11.22 23.63 -9.08
C LEU A 77 12.25 24.37 -8.21
N ASN A 78 13.52 24.29 -8.59
CA ASN A 78 14.63 25.05 -8.01
C ASN A 78 15.84 25.00 -8.97
N PRO A 79 16.55 26.11 -9.23
CA PRO A 79 17.70 26.14 -10.13
C PRO A 79 18.80 25.12 -9.82
N LYS A 80 19.05 24.82 -8.53
CA LYS A 80 20.04 23.81 -8.10
C LYS A 80 19.70 22.40 -8.56
N LEU A 81 18.45 22.12 -8.92
CA LEU A 81 18.00 20.79 -9.31
C LEU A 81 18.12 20.52 -10.81
N ALA A 82 18.53 21.50 -11.62
CA ALA A 82 18.57 21.38 -13.08
C ALA A 82 19.27 20.09 -13.54
N ASP A 83 20.37 19.74 -12.89
CA ASP A 83 21.20 18.58 -13.24
C ASP A 83 21.14 17.45 -12.19
N VAL A 84 20.15 17.46 -11.28
CA VAL A 84 20.07 16.55 -10.12
C VAL A 84 20.17 15.07 -10.49
N VAL A 85 19.58 14.68 -11.61
CA VAL A 85 19.60 13.29 -12.09
C VAL A 85 21.01 12.84 -12.44
N ALA A 86 21.79 13.72 -13.11
CA ALA A 86 23.15 13.43 -13.51
C ALA A 86 24.14 13.54 -12.33
N GLU A 87 23.96 14.56 -11.49
CA GLU A 87 24.92 14.90 -10.43
C GLU A 87 24.73 14.09 -9.15
N LYS A 88 23.48 13.84 -8.74
CA LYS A 88 23.17 13.27 -7.41
C LYS A 88 22.55 11.87 -7.45
N MET A 89 22.13 11.41 -8.63
CA MET A 89 21.41 10.14 -8.81
C MET A 89 22.07 9.19 -9.83
N SER A 90 23.33 9.45 -10.20
CA SER A 90 24.09 8.56 -11.08
C SER A 90 24.19 7.15 -10.49
N GLY A 91 24.17 6.14 -11.35
CA GLY A 91 24.24 4.73 -10.94
C GLY A 91 23.50 3.82 -11.90
N GLU A 92 23.93 2.56 -11.96
CA GLU A 92 23.24 1.53 -12.73
C GLU A 92 21.88 1.23 -12.07
N ILE A 93 20.80 1.27 -12.87
CA ILE A 93 19.47 0.87 -12.41
C ILE A 93 19.20 -0.55 -12.85
N ILE A 94 18.95 -1.43 -11.89
CA ILE A 94 18.74 -2.86 -12.10
C ILE A 94 17.31 -3.28 -11.73
N GLY A 95 16.81 -4.31 -12.43
CA GLY A 95 15.47 -4.86 -12.20
C GLY A 95 15.39 -5.72 -10.94
N LEU A 96 14.17 -5.94 -10.45
CA LEU A 96 13.90 -6.84 -9.33
C LEU A 96 14.46 -8.24 -9.60
N GLY A 97 15.11 -8.84 -8.60
CA GLY A 97 15.74 -10.16 -8.71
C GLY A 97 17.09 -10.20 -9.44
N SER A 98 17.56 -9.07 -9.99
CA SER A 98 18.90 -8.98 -10.56
C SER A 98 19.97 -9.11 -9.48
N ASN A 99 21.12 -9.69 -9.82
CA ASN A 99 22.27 -9.75 -8.91
C ASN A 99 22.95 -8.38 -8.82
N ALA A 100 22.87 -7.76 -7.64
CA ALA A 100 23.50 -6.49 -7.36
C ALA A 100 25.02 -6.62 -7.16
N GLY A 101 25.49 -7.80 -6.76
CA GLY A 101 26.87 -8.13 -6.47
C GLY A 101 26.97 -9.24 -5.42
N GLY A 102 28.19 -9.62 -5.06
CA GLY A 102 28.43 -10.55 -3.96
C GLY A 102 28.71 -9.82 -2.65
N LEU A 103 28.42 -10.44 -1.51
CA LEU A 103 28.82 -9.91 -0.21
C LEU A 103 30.32 -9.62 -0.17
N THR A 104 30.68 -8.42 0.28
CA THR A 104 32.08 -8.09 0.58
C THR A 104 32.60 -8.98 1.70
N GLN A 105 33.91 -9.21 1.76
CA GLN A 105 34.53 -9.99 2.84
C GLN A 105 34.17 -9.42 4.23
N LYS A 106 34.21 -8.09 4.37
CA LYS A 106 33.86 -7.38 5.61
C LYS A 106 32.43 -7.68 6.05
N MET A 107 31.46 -7.56 5.14
CA MET A 107 30.05 -7.78 5.47
C MET A 107 29.74 -9.25 5.68
N ALA A 108 30.29 -10.15 4.86
CA ALA A 108 30.19 -11.59 5.03
C ALA A 108 30.64 -12.03 6.44
N LYS A 109 31.80 -11.57 6.90
CA LYS A 109 32.29 -11.82 8.27
C LYS A 109 31.34 -11.26 9.34
N LYS A 110 30.80 -10.05 9.14
CA LYS A 110 29.92 -9.39 10.12
C LYS A 110 28.59 -10.12 10.31
N ILE A 111 28.03 -10.70 9.25
CA ILE A 111 26.71 -11.36 9.29
C ILE A 111 26.79 -12.90 9.33
N GLY A 112 28.00 -13.47 9.34
CA GLY A 112 28.21 -14.91 9.45
C GLY A 112 27.90 -15.70 8.17
N LEU A 113 28.15 -15.10 7.00
CA LEU A 113 27.94 -15.72 5.68
C LEU A 113 29.23 -15.79 4.86
N LEU A 114 29.19 -16.44 3.69
CA LEU A 114 30.34 -16.57 2.80
C LEU A 114 30.55 -15.28 1.97
N PRO A 115 31.80 -14.80 1.82
CA PRO A 115 32.13 -13.76 0.84
C PRO A 115 31.67 -14.17 -0.56
N GLY A 116 31.19 -13.21 -1.34
CA GLY A 116 30.68 -13.46 -2.69
C GLY A 116 29.26 -14.03 -2.75
N THR A 117 28.60 -14.31 -1.60
CA THR A 117 27.18 -14.71 -1.60
C THR A 117 26.35 -13.67 -2.36
N PRO A 118 25.56 -14.07 -3.38
CA PRO A 118 24.79 -13.13 -4.20
C PRO A 118 23.80 -12.30 -3.39
N VAL A 119 23.71 -11.02 -3.70
CA VAL A 119 22.78 -10.06 -3.11
C VAL A 119 21.87 -9.57 -4.23
N ALA A 120 20.56 -9.67 -4.04
CA ALA A 120 19.59 -9.15 -5.01
C ALA A 120 19.56 -7.61 -5.00
N ALA A 121 19.04 -7.03 -6.09
CA ALA A 121 18.55 -5.66 -6.09
C ALA A 121 17.64 -5.41 -4.87
N ALA A 122 17.67 -4.18 -4.34
CA ALA A 122 16.81 -3.79 -3.23
C ALA A 122 15.32 -3.95 -3.60
N ASN A 123 14.50 -4.20 -2.58
CA ASN A 123 13.07 -4.39 -2.75
C ASN A 123 12.31 -3.43 -1.84
N ILE A 124 11.16 -2.94 -2.31
CA ILE A 124 10.16 -2.30 -1.45
C ILE A 124 9.38 -3.42 -0.75
N ASP A 125 9.15 -3.28 0.56
CA ASP A 125 8.52 -4.28 1.43
C ASP A 125 7.16 -4.80 0.92
N ALA A 126 6.24 -3.91 0.55
CA ALA A 126 4.93 -4.25 0.03
C ALA A 126 5.04 -4.96 -1.32
N HIS A 127 6.00 -4.53 -2.15
CA HIS A 127 6.23 -5.06 -3.49
C HIS A 127 6.82 -6.47 -3.45
N ALA A 128 7.73 -6.72 -2.50
CA ALA A 128 8.26 -8.05 -2.22
C ALA A 128 7.16 -9.04 -1.79
N ALA A 129 6.13 -8.57 -1.08
CA ALA A 129 5.04 -9.43 -0.61
C ALA A 129 4.17 -10.01 -1.74
N VAL A 130 4.18 -9.42 -2.95
CA VAL A 130 3.36 -9.86 -4.09
C VAL A 130 3.70 -11.28 -4.56
N PRO A 131 4.95 -11.59 -4.96
CA PRO A 131 5.30 -12.95 -5.35
C PRO A 131 5.23 -13.93 -4.17
N ALA A 132 5.52 -13.48 -2.94
CA ALA A 132 5.35 -14.27 -1.72
C ALA A 132 3.89 -14.64 -1.42
N SER A 133 2.95 -13.87 -1.98
CA SER A 133 1.51 -14.11 -1.96
C SER A 133 1.03 -14.95 -3.15
N THR A 134 1.94 -15.64 -3.84
CA THR A 134 1.70 -16.49 -5.03
C THR A 134 1.23 -15.73 -6.27
N VAL A 135 1.40 -14.40 -6.30
CA VAL A 135 0.99 -13.56 -7.43
C VAL A 135 2.19 -13.22 -8.30
N THR A 136 2.22 -13.76 -9.52
CA THR A 136 3.24 -13.46 -10.53
C THR A 136 2.62 -13.25 -11.92
N GLU A 137 1.32 -13.04 -11.98
CA GLU A 137 0.54 -12.85 -13.20
C GLU A 137 -0.46 -11.71 -13.03
N ALA A 138 -1.02 -11.24 -14.15
CA ALA A 138 -2.02 -10.19 -14.14
C ALA A 138 -3.39 -10.68 -13.61
N GLY A 139 -4.24 -9.74 -13.16
CA GLY A 139 -5.61 -10.04 -12.73
C GLY A 139 -5.78 -10.33 -11.24
N LYS A 140 -4.71 -10.24 -10.45
CA LYS A 140 -4.71 -10.54 -9.01
C LYS A 140 -4.25 -9.32 -8.22
N LEU A 141 -5.09 -8.85 -7.31
CA LEU A 141 -4.78 -7.73 -6.42
C LEU A 141 -4.26 -8.26 -5.09
N VAL A 142 -3.05 -7.84 -4.71
CA VAL A 142 -2.48 -8.14 -3.39
C VAL A 142 -2.75 -6.97 -2.45
N MET A 143 -3.37 -7.26 -1.31
CA MET A 143 -3.67 -6.30 -0.24
C MET A 143 -2.72 -6.56 0.92
N ILE A 144 -1.75 -5.67 1.11
CA ILE A 144 -0.82 -5.70 2.24
C ILE A 144 -1.49 -4.92 3.38
N MET A 145 -2.15 -5.65 4.29
CA MET A 145 -3.05 -5.10 5.29
C MET A 145 -2.38 -4.94 6.66
N GLY A 146 -2.37 -3.71 7.18
CA GLY A 146 -1.91 -3.34 8.51
C GLY A 146 -2.57 -2.05 8.99
N THR A 147 -1.79 -1.15 9.58
CA THR A 147 -2.13 0.26 9.89
C THR A 147 -2.89 0.93 8.75
N SER A 148 -2.34 0.80 7.53
CA SER A 148 -2.94 1.16 6.25
C SER A 148 -3.05 -0.09 5.37
N THR A 149 -3.60 0.04 4.16
CA THR A 149 -3.52 -1.04 3.15
C THR A 149 -2.83 -0.54 1.89
N CYS A 150 -1.81 -1.28 1.44
CA CYS A 150 -1.22 -1.10 0.12
C CYS A 150 -1.81 -2.13 -0.84
N HIS A 151 -2.32 -1.67 -1.97
CA HIS A 151 -2.94 -2.48 -3.01
C HIS A 151 -1.99 -2.55 -4.20
N LEU A 152 -1.43 -3.73 -4.46
CA LEU A 152 -0.53 -3.97 -5.58
C LEU A 152 -1.14 -4.90 -6.61
N LEU A 153 -1.06 -4.48 -7.88
CA LEU A 153 -1.62 -5.20 -9.02
C LEU A 153 -0.58 -5.27 -10.13
N ALA A 154 -0.55 -6.39 -10.84
CA ALA A 154 0.15 -6.50 -12.10
C ALA A 154 -0.85 -6.53 -13.26
N ALA A 155 -0.54 -5.84 -14.37
CA ALA A 155 -1.35 -5.87 -15.59
C ALA A 155 -0.48 -6.05 -16.84
N LYS A 156 -1.09 -6.58 -17.91
CA LYS A 156 -0.40 -6.79 -19.20
C LYS A 156 -0.20 -5.49 -19.99
N ARG A 157 -1.03 -4.48 -19.74
CA ARG A 157 -1.03 -3.19 -20.46
C ARG A 157 -1.12 -2.04 -19.47
N GLU A 158 -0.50 -0.93 -19.83
CA GLU A 158 -0.63 0.33 -19.11
C GLU A 158 -2.03 0.94 -19.34
N LYS A 159 -2.64 1.43 -18.27
CA LYS A 159 -3.91 2.15 -18.25
C LYS A 159 -3.84 3.27 -17.22
N PRO A 160 -4.29 4.49 -17.55
CA PRO A 160 -4.35 5.57 -16.57
C PRO A 160 -5.48 5.30 -15.58
N VAL A 161 -5.14 4.95 -14.35
CA VAL A 161 -6.12 4.67 -13.27
C VAL A 161 -6.15 5.86 -12.32
N GLU A 162 -7.35 6.32 -11.95
CA GLU A 162 -7.51 7.44 -11.03
C GLU A 162 -6.88 7.13 -9.66
N GLY A 163 -6.11 8.09 -9.14
CA GLY A 163 -5.63 8.06 -7.75
C GLY A 163 -4.65 6.93 -7.41
N VAL A 164 -4.10 6.22 -8.40
CA VAL A 164 -2.97 5.31 -8.15
C VAL A 164 -1.73 6.10 -7.78
N CYS A 165 -0.94 5.52 -6.88
CA CYS A 165 0.33 6.07 -6.43
C CYS A 165 1.39 6.02 -7.53
N GLY A 166 1.39 4.96 -8.33
CA GLY A 166 2.34 4.82 -9.43
C GLY A 166 2.00 3.68 -10.37
N ILE A 167 2.54 3.77 -11.58
CA ILE A 167 2.44 2.76 -12.63
C ILE A 167 3.84 2.58 -13.20
N VAL A 168 4.42 1.39 -13.00
CA VAL A 168 5.84 1.13 -13.28
C VAL A 168 5.98 -0.21 -13.97
N GLN A 169 6.44 -0.21 -15.21
CA GLN A 169 6.82 -1.43 -15.93
C GLN A 169 7.93 -2.16 -15.16
N ASP A 170 7.81 -3.48 -15.00
CA ASP A 170 8.75 -4.33 -14.25
C ASP A 170 8.92 -3.91 -12.76
N GLY A 171 8.08 -3.01 -12.26
CA GLY A 171 8.22 -2.41 -10.93
C GLY A 171 7.70 -3.26 -9.77
N VAL A 172 6.87 -4.26 -10.05
CA VAL A 172 6.32 -5.20 -9.05
C VAL A 172 6.66 -6.63 -9.44
N ILE A 173 6.29 -7.04 -10.66
CA ILE A 173 6.61 -8.33 -11.26
C ILE A 173 7.31 -8.06 -12.60
N PRO A 174 8.53 -8.58 -12.84
CA PRO A 174 9.20 -8.47 -14.13
C PRO A 174 8.34 -8.97 -15.29
N GLY A 175 8.29 -8.21 -16.37
CA GLY A 175 7.50 -8.45 -17.58
C GLY A 175 6.11 -7.81 -17.59
N LEU A 176 5.65 -7.19 -16.48
CA LEU A 176 4.30 -6.65 -16.32
C LEU A 176 4.32 -5.18 -15.88
N TRP A 177 3.19 -4.50 -16.09
CA TRP A 177 2.95 -3.17 -15.51
C TRP A 177 2.49 -3.34 -14.06
N GLY A 178 3.29 -2.85 -13.12
CA GLY A 178 2.96 -2.81 -11.71
C GLY A 178 2.18 -1.54 -11.37
N TYR A 179 1.11 -1.68 -10.60
CA TYR A 179 0.31 -0.58 -10.07
C TYR A 179 0.37 -0.61 -8.55
N GLU A 180 0.48 0.59 -7.96
CA GLU A 180 0.36 0.80 -6.52
C GLU A 180 -0.81 1.73 -6.26
N ALA A 181 -1.74 1.30 -5.41
CA ALA A 181 -2.75 2.15 -4.80
C ALA A 181 -2.66 2.01 -3.28
N GLY A 182 -3.21 2.96 -2.54
CA GLY A 182 -3.14 2.92 -1.09
C GLY A 182 -4.39 3.44 -0.41
N GLN A 183 -4.75 2.78 0.68
CA GLN A 183 -5.85 3.17 1.56
C GLN A 183 -5.27 3.64 2.89
N SER A 184 -5.44 4.92 3.20
CA SER A 184 -4.65 5.65 4.20
C SER A 184 -4.80 5.14 5.63
N GLY A 185 -6.03 4.83 6.05
CA GLY A 185 -6.32 4.34 7.39
C GLY A 185 -7.17 3.08 7.32
N VAL A 186 -6.69 1.99 7.90
CA VAL A 186 -7.46 0.74 8.06
C VAL A 186 -7.31 0.26 9.50
N GLY A 187 -6.18 -0.37 9.83
CA GLY A 187 -5.87 -0.78 11.20
C GLY A 187 -5.84 0.40 12.18
N ASP A 188 -5.36 1.56 11.74
CA ASP A 188 -5.33 2.77 12.58
C ASP A 188 -6.72 3.30 12.90
N VAL A 189 -7.69 3.11 12.01
CA VAL A 189 -9.09 3.50 12.28
C VAL A 189 -9.68 2.62 13.38
N PHE A 190 -9.37 1.32 13.34
CA PHE A 190 -9.80 0.38 14.38
C PHE A 190 -9.10 0.67 15.71
N ALA A 191 -7.80 0.97 15.67
CA ALA A 191 -7.02 1.34 16.85
C ALA A 191 -7.53 2.64 17.47
N TRP A 192 -7.76 3.67 16.66
CA TRP A 192 -8.36 4.93 17.09
C TRP A 192 -9.70 4.70 17.78
N TYR A 193 -10.57 3.87 17.19
CA TYR A 193 -11.88 3.59 17.77
C TYR A 193 -11.77 2.85 19.10
N VAL A 194 -10.87 1.87 19.20
CA VAL A 194 -10.60 1.16 20.45
C VAL A 194 -10.10 2.10 21.55
N GLU A 195 -9.20 3.02 21.21
CA GLU A 195 -8.60 3.96 22.15
C GLU A 195 -9.58 5.05 22.59
N ASN A 196 -10.41 5.57 21.68
CA ASN A 196 -11.19 6.79 21.91
C ASN A 196 -12.71 6.56 22.01
N GLY A 197 -13.21 5.43 21.54
CA GLY A 197 -14.64 5.17 21.34
C GLY A 197 -15.22 4.01 22.14
N ILE A 198 -14.40 3.30 22.93
CA ILE A 198 -14.82 2.12 23.69
C ILE A 198 -15.00 2.46 25.17
N PRO A 199 -16.23 2.30 25.72
CA PRO A 199 -16.47 2.42 27.16
C PRO A 199 -15.67 1.41 28.00
N ALA A 200 -15.26 1.83 29.19
CA ALA A 200 -14.44 1.01 30.09
C ALA A 200 -15.10 -0.34 30.45
N GLU A 201 -16.43 -0.38 30.52
CA GLU A 201 -17.23 -1.56 30.83
C GLU A 201 -17.05 -2.67 29.78
N LEU A 202 -16.89 -2.29 28.50
CA LEU A 202 -16.60 -3.25 27.42
C LEU A 202 -15.19 -3.81 27.54
N GLY A 203 -14.22 -2.99 27.94
CA GLY A 203 -12.87 -3.46 28.26
C GLY A 203 -12.87 -4.49 29.38
N GLN A 204 -13.70 -4.29 30.41
CA GLN A 204 -13.89 -5.27 31.49
C GLN A 204 -14.60 -6.54 31.00
N ALA A 205 -15.61 -6.40 30.14
CA ALA A 205 -16.32 -7.53 29.55
C ALA A 205 -15.40 -8.41 28.68
N ALA A 206 -14.52 -7.80 27.88
CA ALA A 206 -13.51 -8.50 27.10
C ALA A 206 -12.55 -9.30 27.99
N LYS A 207 -12.04 -8.68 29.08
CA LYS A 207 -11.20 -9.36 30.08
C LYS A 207 -11.91 -10.55 30.73
N ARG A 208 -13.18 -10.40 31.12
CA ARG A 208 -14.00 -11.49 31.67
C ARG A 208 -14.19 -12.64 30.66
N ALA A 209 -14.29 -12.32 29.37
CA ALA A 209 -14.36 -13.29 28.29
C ALA A 209 -12.99 -13.90 27.90
N LYS A 210 -11.89 -13.47 28.54
CA LYS A 210 -10.50 -13.86 28.20
C LYS A 210 -10.13 -13.57 26.74
N LEU A 211 -10.63 -12.45 26.23
CA LEU A 211 -10.35 -11.96 24.87
C LEU A 211 -9.65 -10.61 24.95
N ASP A 212 -8.83 -10.30 23.96
CA ASP A 212 -8.48 -8.90 23.72
C ASP A 212 -9.71 -8.12 23.23
N ILE A 213 -9.64 -6.79 23.31
CA ILE A 213 -10.79 -5.94 22.96
C ILE A 213 -11.17 -6.04 21.48
N TYR A 214 -10.22 -6.25 20.57
CA TYR A 214 -10.49 -6.39 19.14
C TYR A 214 -11.25 -7.69 18.86
N GLN A 215 -10.80 -8.80 19.45
CA GLN A 215 -11.47 -10.10 19.36
C GLN A 215 -12.88 -10.03 19.94
N TYR A 216 -13.06 -9.36 21.08
CA TYR A 216 -14.38 -9.20 21.69
C TYR A 216 -15.34 -8.41 20.79
N LEU A 217 -14.88 -7.27 20.25
CA LEU A 217 -15.67 -6.45 19.31
C LEU A 217 -15.97 -7.21 18.02
N GLU A 218 -15.00 -7.94 17.46
CA GLU A 218 -15.20 -8.77 16.28
C GLU A 218 -16.29 -9.83 16.52
N GLN A 219 -16.26 -10.53 17.66
CA GLN A 219 -17.29 -11.52 17.99
C GLN A 219 -18.70 -10.93 18.11
N GLN A 220 -18.84 -9.71 18.63
CA GLN A 220 -20.15 -9.04 18.68
C GLN A 220 -20.56 -8.55 17.28
N ALA A 221 -19.65 -7.90 16.56
CA ALA A 221 -19.90 -7.39 15.21
C ALA A 221 -20.21 -8.51 14.20
N ALA A 222 -19.68 -9.72 14.41
CA ALA A 222 -19.93 -10.88 13.56
C ALA A 222 -21.38 -11.40 13.66
N LYS A 223 -22.10 -11.08 14.75
CA LYS A 223 -23.50 -11.46 14.93
C LYS A 223 -24.45 -10.61 14.08
N LEU A 224 -24.01 -9.41 13.71
CA LEU A 224 -24.79 -8.50 12.88
C LEU A 224 -24.82 -8.97 11.43
N LYS A 225 -26.01 -8.93 10.83
CA LYS A 225 -26.20 -9.04 9.39
C LYS A 225 -25.74 -7.75 8.70
N PRO A 226 -25.37 -7.80 7.41
CA PRO A 226 -25.15 -6.59 6.62
C PRO A 226 -26.34 -5.62 6.73
N ALA A 227 -26.04 -4.33 6.89
CA ALA A 227 -27.01 -3.24 7.12
C ALA A 227 -27.75 -3.25 8.47
N GLU A 228 -27.58 -4.26 9.33
CA GLU A 228 -28.30 -4.34 10.62
C GLU A 228 -27.93 -3.20 11.59
N SER A 229 -26.70 -2.70 11.51
CA SER A 229 -26.26 -1.55 12.31
C SER A 229 -27.03 -0.26 12.00
N GLY A 230 -27.58 -0.12 10.79
CA GLY A 230 -28.13 1.14 10.28
C GLY A 230 -27.08 2.25 10.10
N LEU A 231 -25.79 1.92 10.21
CA LEU A 231 -24.68 2.87 10.17
C LEU A 231 -23.95 2.82 8.82
N LEU A 232 -23.35 3.94 8.45
CA LEU A 232 -22.44 4.04 7.31
C LEU A 232 -21.31 5.02 7.64
N ALA A 233 -20.08 4.70 7.20
CA ALA A 233 -18.91 5.54 7.47
C ALA A 233 -18.03 5.76 6.23
N LEU A 234 -17.30 6.88 6.23
CA LEU A 234 -16.18 7.15 5.32
C LEU A 234 -14.87 6.93 6.08
N ASP A 235 -13.99 6.10 5.53
CA ASP A 235 -12.76 5.58 6.17
C ASP A 235 -11.59 6.58 6.22
N TRP A 236 -11.85 7.88 6.15
CA TRP A 236 -10.84 8.92 5.91
C TRP A 236 -10.28 9.56 7.18
N TRP A 237 -10.17 8.80 8.27
CA TRP A 237 -9.57 9.30 9.53
C TRP A 237 -8.15 9.83 9.34
N ASN A 238 -7.44 9.37 8.31
CA ASN A 238 -6.11 9.84 7.92
C ASN A 238 -6.09 10.34 6.45
N GLY A 239 -7.15 11.05 6.04
CA GLY A 239 -7.35 11.49 4.66
C GLY A 239 -7.60 10.33 3.68
N ASN A 240 -7.53 10.63 2.39
CA ASN A 240 -7.71 9.65 1.33
C ASN A 240 -6.54 9.70 0.33
N ARG A 241 -5.80 8.59 0.19
CA ARG A 241 -4.74 8.47 -0.81
C ARG A 241 -5.31 8.04 -2.16
N SER A 242 -5.84 6.83 -2.25
CA SER A 242 -6.57 6.36 -3.44
C SER A 242 -8.09 6.32 -3.14
N VAL A 243 -8.95 6.86 -3.99
CA VAL A 243 -8.68 7.44 -5.33
C VAL A 243 -8.57 8.98 -5.35
N LEU A 244 -8.92 9.65 -4.25
CA LEU A 244 -9.14 11.11 -4.25
C LEU A 244 -7.85 11.94 -4.13
N VAL A 245 -6.76 11.35 -3.59
CA VAL A 245 -5.46 12.02 -3.40
C VAL A 245 -5.62 13.35 -2.63
N ASP A 246 -6.26 13.27 -1.47
CA ASP A 246 -6.61 14.41 -0.64
C ASP A 246 -6.40 14.11 0.86
N ALA A 247 -5.34 14.72 1.42
CA ALA A 247 -4.97 14.57 2.82
C ALA A 247 -5.82 15.44 3.77
N ASP A 248 -6.69 16.31 3.24
CA ASP A 248 -7.54 17.21 4.02
C ASP A 248 -8.95 16.67 4.26
N LEU A 249 -9.24 15.46 3.78
CA LEU A 249 -10.46 14.73 4.11
C LEU A 249 -10.39 14.13 5.52
N SER A 250 -11.56 13.90 6.12
CA SER A 250 -11.72 13.41 7.49
C SER A 250 -12.76 12.30 7.60
N GLY A 251 -12.74 11.54 8.69
CA GLY A 251 -13.73 10.51 8.98
C GLY A 251 -15.16 11.04 9.06
N LEU A 252 -16.13 10.21 8.66
CA LEU A 252 -17.57 10.48 8.79
C LEU A 252 -18.26 9.21 9.29
N LEU A 253 -19.23 9.37 10.18
CA LEU A 253 -20.16 8.31 10.60
C LEU A 253 -21.59 8.88 10.59
N VAL A 254 -22.49 8.23 9.86
CA VAL A 254 -23.91 8.60 9.76
C VAL A 254 -24.80 7.44 10.21
N GLY A 255 -26.05 7.76 10.57
CA GLY A 255 -27.07 6.78 10.97
C GLY A 255 -27.16 6.52 12.48
N GLN A 256 -26.45 7.30 13.31
CA GLN A 256 -26.47 7.13 14.76
C GLN A 256 -27.85 7.39 15.36
N THR A 257 -28.22 6.60 16.37
CA THR A 257 -29.44 6.76 17.18
C THR A 257 -29.10 6.64 18.67
N LEU A 258 -30.04 6.96 19.56
CA LEU A 258 -29.87 6.73 21.00
C LEU A 258 -29.63 5.25 21.36
N ALA A 259 -29.97 4.33 20.45
CA ALA A 259 -29.80 2.90 20.63
C ALA A 259 -28.44 2.38 20.12
N THR A 260 -27.66 3.19 19.40
CA THR A 260 -26.41 2.73 18.79
C THR A 260 -25.44 2.17 19.83
N ARG A 261 -24.79 1.05 19.48
CA ARG A 261 -23.87 0.30 20.34
C ARG A 261 -22.45 0.28 19.77
N PRO A 262 -21.41 0.14 20.62
CA PRO A 262 -20.03 0.21 20.13
C PRO A 262 -19.63 -0.84 19.08
N HIS A 263 -20.17 -2.05 19.15
CA HIS A 263 -19.89 -3.09 18.15
C HIS A 263 -20.56 -2.81 16.79
N GLU A 264 -21.63 -2.03 16.75
CA GLU A 264 -22.27 -1.58 15.49
C GLU A 264 -21.39 -0.53 14.81
N ILE A 265 -20.82 0.40 15.57
CA ILE A 265 -19.84 1.37 15.05
C ILE A 265 -18.60 0.63 14.54
N TYR A 266 -18.06 -0.31 15.32
CA TYR A 266 -16.93 -1.13 14.88
C TYR A 266 -17.26 -1.88 13.57
N ARG A 267 -18.46 -2.45 13.45
CA ARG A 267 -18.92 -3.08 12.20
C ARG A 267 -18.95 -2.10 11.04
N ALA A 268 -19.48 -0.89 11.24
CA ALA A 268 -19.53 0.14 10.22
C ALA A 268 -18.13 0.59 9.76
N LEU A 269 -17.15 0.63 10.67
CA LEU A 269 -15.76 0.94 10.33
C LEU A 269 -15.10 -0.19 9.50
N LEU A 270 -15.34 -1.46 9.83
CA LEU A 270 -14.89 -2.59 9.00
C LEU A 270 -15.50 -2.54 7.59
N GLU A 271 -16.78 -2.18 7.50
CA GLU A 271 -17.51 -2.05 6.23
C GLU A 271 -17.00 -0.85 5.41
N ALA A 272 -16.73 0.29 6.06
CA ALA A 272 -16.17 1.48 5.43
C ALA A 272 -14.82 1.18 4.76
N THR A 273 -13.93 0.45 5.43
CA THR A 273 -12.64 0.10 4.82
C THR A 273 -12.80 -0.90 3.66
N ALA A 274 -13.80 -1.78 3.71
CA ALA A 274 -14.15 -2.64 2.59
C ALA A 274 -14.69 -1.85 1.39
N PHE A 275 -15.52 -0.82 1.64
CA PHE A 275 -16.02 0.08 0.59
C PHE A 275 -14.89 0.92 -0.02
N GLY A 276 -13.96 1.43 0.77
CA GLY A 276 -12.76 2.11 0.26
C GLY A 276 -11.92 1.22 -0.65
N THR A 277 -11.70 -0.05 -0.26
CA THR A 277 -11.05 -1.05 -1.14
C THR A 277 -11.87 -1.31 -2.42
N ARG A 278 -13.20 -1.39 -2.33
CA ARG A 278 -14.05 -1.54 -3.51
C ARG A 278 -13.95 -0.34 -4.44
N GLN A 279 -13.91 0.89 -3.92
CA GLN A 279 -13.73 2.10 -4.71
C GLN A 279 -12.42 2.06 -5.51
N ILE A 280 -11.33 1.58 -4.89
CA ILE A 280 -10.05 1.36 -5.58
C ILE A 280 -10.22 0.32 -6.70
N ILE A 281 -10.88 -0.81 -6.43
CA ILE A 281 -11.12 -1.85 -7.43
C ILE A 281 -11.95 -1.32 -8.60
N GLU A 282 -13.02 -0.56 -8.36
CA GLU A 282 -13.86 0.05 -9.40
C GLU A 282 -13.07 1.03 -10.28
N ALA A 283 -12.13 1.79 -9.70
CA ALA A 283 -11.24 2.66 -10.45
C ALA A 283 -10.32 1.87 -11.41
N PHE A 284 -9.82 0.71 -11.00
CA PHE A 284 -9.07 -0.18 -11.90
C PHE A 284 -9.97 -0.78 -12.99
N THR A 285 -11.12 -1.36 -12.60
CA THR A 285 -11.95 -2.13 -13.53
C THR A 285 -12.67 -1.24 -14.54
N SER A 286 -13.02 -0.01 -14.18
CA SER A 286 -13.58 0.98 -15.12
C SER A 286 -12.62 1.36 -16.25
N GLN A 287 -11.30 1.19 -16.06
CA GLN A 287 -10.28 1.39 -17.08
C GLN A 287 -9.93 0.12 -17.87
N GLY A 288 -10.65 -0.98 -17.62
CA GLY A 288 -10.42 -2.29 -18.23
C GLY A 288 -9.23 -3.05 -17.63
N VAL A 289 -8.76 -2.67 -16.44
CA VAL A 289 -7.77 -3.46 -15.70
C VAL A 289 -8.51 -4.51 -14.88
N ALA A 290 -8.47 -5.76 -15.34
CA ALA A 290 -9.18 -6.87 -14.69
C ALA A 290 -8.60 -7.16 -13.30
N ILE A 291 -9.49 -7.49 -12.36
CA ILE A 291 -9.18 -7.97 -11.01
C ILE A 291 -10.16 -9.09 -10.71
N ASP A 292 -9.68 -10.33 -10.74
CA ASP A 292 -10.51 -11.54 -10.62
C ASP A 292 -10.43 -12.14 -9.21
N GLU A 293 -9.30 -11.96 -8.53
CA GLU A 293 -9.02 -12.54 -7.21
C GLU A 293 -8.25 -11.54 -6.34
N LEU A 294 -8.53 -11.57 -5.03
CA LEU A 294 -7.81 -10.80 -4.02
C LEU A 294 -6.94 -11.74 -3.17
N ILE A 295 -5.72 -11.30 -2.87
CA ILE A 295 -4.85 -11.99 -1.92
C ILE A 295 -4.50 -11.02 -0.80
N ALA A 296 -4.84 -11.36 0.43
CA ALA A 296 -4.51 -10.59 1.60
C ALA A 296 -3.22 -11.12 2.26
N CYS A 297 -2.35 -10.22 2.69
CA CYS A 297 -1.24 -10.52 3.57
C CYS A 297 -1.06 -9.41 4.61
N GLY A 298 -0.08 -9.56 5.51
CA GLY A 298 0.13 -8.63 6.62
C GLY A 298 -0.62 -9.04 7.89
N GLY A 299 -0.23 -8.42 9.01
CA GLY A 299 -0.66 -8.83 10.34
C GLY A 299 -2.18 -8.72 10.56
N LEU A 300 -2.84 -7.74 9.93
CA LEU A 300 -4.27 -7.53 10.10
C LEU A 300 -5.09 -8.62 9.41
N ALA A 301 -4.66 -9.07 8.22
CA ALA A 301 -5.33 -10.13 7.47
C ALA A 301 -5.37 -11.47 8.25
N ALA A 302 -4.35 -11.76 9.05
CA ALA A 302 -4.30 -12.97 9.86
C ALA A 302 -5.18 -12.92 11.12
N LYS A 303 -5.55 -11.71 11.59
CA LYS A 303 -6.17 -11.49 12.91
C LYS A 303 -7.67 -11.20 12.86
N ASN A 304 -8.23 -10.79 11.72
CA ASN A 304 -9.63 -10.37 11.63
C ASN A 304 -10.38 -11.12 10.49
N PRO A 305 -10.80 -12.38 10.72
CA PRO A 305 -11.60 -13.16 9.77
C PRO A 305 -12.90 -12.47 9.32
N LEU A 306 -13.58 -11.73 10.20
CA LEU A 306 -14.80 -10.99 9.86
C LEU A 306 -14.53 -9.95 8.78
N MET A 307 -13.48 -9.15 8.94
CA MET A 307 -13.05 -8.16 7.95
C MET A 307 -12.83 -8.80 6.58
N LEU A 308 -12.13 -9.93 6.50
CA LEU A 308 -11.90 -10.61 5.23
C LEU A 308 -13.20 -11.14 4.59
N GLN A 309 -14.16 -11.61 5.39
CA GLN A 309 -15.46 -12.00 4.87
C GLN A 309 -16.25 -10.78 4.35
N ILE A 310 -16.27 -9.67 5.09
CA ILE A 310 -16.89 -8.41 4.66
C ILE A 310 -16.26 -7.91 3.36
N TYR A 311 -14.93 -7.89 3.26
CA TYR A 311 -14.23 -7.50 2.03
C TYR A 311 -14.62 -8.39 0.85
N SER A 312 -14.72 -9.70 1.07
CA SER A 312 -15.15 -10.64 0.02
C SER A 312 -16.58 -10.34 -0.42
N ASP A 313 -17.50 -10.16 0.52
CA ASP A 313 -18.91 -9.87 0.27
C ASP A 313 -19.12 -8.49 -0.37
N VAL A 314 -18.35 -7.47 0.00
CA VAL A 314 -18.46 -6.12 -0.56
C VAL A 314 -17.89 -6.07 -1.97
N THR A 315 -16.70 -6.64 -2.19
CA THR A 315 -16.02 -6.62 -3.48
C THR A 315 -16.56 -7.65 -4.48
N GLY A 316 -17.33 -8.63 -4.00
CA GLY A 316 -17.83 -9.75 -4.82
C GLY A 316 -16.73 -10.69 -5.30
N ARG A 317 -15.56 -10.71 -4.64
CA ARG A 317 -14.37 -11.44 -5.09
C ARG A 317 -13.88 -12.41 -4.01
N PRO A 318 -13.37 -13.59 -4.40
CA PRO A 318 -12.75 -14.49 -3.45
C PRO A 318 -11.46 -13.88 -2.88
N ILE A 319 -11.22 -14.12 -1.59
CA ILE A 319 -10.00 -13.68 -0.90
C ILE A 319 -9.22 -14.89 -0.39
N LYS A 320 -7.96 -14.98 -0.82
CA LYS A 320 -6.96 -15.90 -0.24
C LYS A 320 -6.07 -15.14 0.73
N VAL A 321 -5.48 -15.85 1.68
CA VAL A 321 -4.52 -15.26 2.63
C VAL A 321 -3.15 -15.88 2.42
N ALA A 322 -2.10 -15.07 2.34
CA ALA A 322 -0.73 -15.58 2.30
C ALA A 322 -0.45 -16.48 3.51
N ALA A 323 0.25 -17.59 3.30
CA ALA A 323 0.55 -18.53 4.38
C ALA A 323 1.67 -18.03 5.31
N SER A 324 2.61 -17.26 4.77
CA SER A 324 3.71 -16.68 5.55
C SER A 324 3.23 -15.45 6.32
N ASP A 325 3.49 -15.43 7.62
CA ASP A 325 3.29 -14.25 8.45
C ASP A 325 4.35 -13.16 8.20
N GLN A 326 5.41 -13.49 7.43
CA GLN A 326 6.51 -12.61 7.04
C GLN A 326 6.60 -12.52 5.50
N ALA A 327 5.49 -12.17 4.85
CA ALA A 327 5.38 -12.18 3.39
C ALA A 327 6.44 -11.30 2.69
N SER A 328 6.71 -10.09 3.19
CA SER A 328 7.74 -9.21 2.62
C SER A 328 9.14 -9.81 2.70
N ALA A 329 9.50 -10.41 3.85
CA ALA A 329 10.80 -11.05 4.02
C ALA A 329 10.93 -12.31 3.16
N LEU A 330 9.87 -13.13 3.05
CA LEU A 330 9.84 -14.26 2.14
C LEU A 330 10.03 -13.80 0.68
N GLY A 331 9.39 -12.71 0.29
CA GLY A 331 9.56 -12.10 -1.03
C GLY A 331 10.99 -11.66 -1.32
N ALA A 332 11.63 -11.00 -0.36
CA ALA A 332 13.04 -10.62 -0.45
C ALA A 332 13.95 -11.86 -0.58
N ALA A 333 13.67 -12.93 0.18
CA ALA A 333 14.40 -14.19 0.06
C ALA A 333 14.19 -14.86 -1.31
N MET A 334 12.99 -14.78 -1.88
CA MET A 334 12.71 -15.28 -3.23
C MET A 334 13.53 -14.53 -4.29
N TYR A 335 13.59 -13.20 -4.21
CA TYR A 335 14.45 -12.42 -5.10
C TYR A 335 15.94 -12.69 -4.87
N GLY A 336 16.36 -12.96 -3.63
CA GLY A 336 17.70 -13.48 -3.31
C GLY A 336 18.01 -14.81 -4.01
N ALA A 337 17.06 -15.76 -3.99
CA ALA A 337 17.20 -17.04 -4.68
C ALA A 337 17.28 -16.89 -6.21
N VAL A 338 16.57 -15.91 -6.79
CA VAL A 338 16.68 -15.58 -8.21
C VAL A 338 18.04 -14.96 -8.53
N ALA A 339 18.49 -13.99 -7.74
CA ALA A 339 19.80 -13.36 -7.91
C ALA A 339 20.96 -14.36 -7.76
N ALA A 340 20.77 -15.40 -6.95
CA ALA A 340 21.73 -16.50 -6.77
C ALA A 340 21.68 -17.56 -7.87
N GLY A 341 20.72 -17.49 -8.81
CA GLY A 341 20.56 -18.49 -9.87
C GLY A 341 19.95 -19.83 -9.42
N VAL A 342 19.47 -19.94 -8.17
CA VAL A 342 18.76 -21.13 -7.66
C VAL A 342 17.41 -21.31 -8.37
N HIS A 343 16.77 -20.20 -8.71
CA HIS A 343 15.59 -20.17 -9.55
C HIS A 343 15.83 -19.23 -10.74
N PRO A 344 15.36 -19.59 -11.94
CA PRO A 344 15.61 -18.77 -13.14
C PRO A 344 14.85 -17.45 -13.15
N ASP A 345 13.70 -17.40 -12.48
CA ASP A 345 12.84 -16.22 -12.41
C ASP A 345 11.95 -16.24 -11.15
N ILE A 346 11.32 -15.10 -10.87
CA ILE A 346 10.45 -14.93 -9.70
C ILE A 346 9.20 -15.82 -9.75
N THR A 347 8.72 -16.19 -10.93
CA THR A 347 7.56 -17.09 -11.10
C THR A 347 7.90 -18.51 -10.67
N LYS A 348 9.07 -19.03 -11.06
CA LYS A 348 9.54 -20.34 -10.61
C LYS A 348 9.85 -20.36 -9.11
N ALA A 349 10.44 -19.28 -8.59
CA ALA A 349 10.65 -19.12 -7.15
C ALA A 349 9.32 -19.13 -6.39
N ALA A 350 8.33 -18.33 -6.82
CA ALA A 350 7.01 -18.27 -6.18
C ALA A 350 6.32 -19.62 -6.17
N LYS A 351 6.35 -20.37 -7.29
CA LYS A 351 5.75 -21.70 -7.37
C LYS A 351 6.33 -22.68 -6.34
N LYS A 352 7.61 -22.54 -5.97
CA LYS A 352 8.29 -23.43 -5.02
C LYS A 352 8.21 -22.93 -3.58
N MET A 353 8.34 -21.62 -3.37
CA MET A 353 8.55 -21.01 -2.04
C MET A 353 7.29 -20.37 -1.45
N ALA A 354 6.38 -19.85 -2.26
CA ALA A 354 5.18 -19.15 -1.78
C ALA A 354 4.00 -20.12 -1.58
N ARG A 355 3.18 -19.86 -0.57
CA ARG A 355 1.95 -20.61 -0.27
C ARG A 355 0.86 -19.65 0.20
N VAL A 356 -0.39 -20.07 -0.01
CA VAL A 356 -1.58 -19.46 0.58
C VAL A 356 -2.20 -20.41 1.61
N ARG A 357 -2.89 -19.87 2.60
CA ARG A 357 -3.66 -20.66 3.56
C ARG A 357 -4.79 -21.41 2.84
N LYS A 358 -5.19 -22.56 3.37
CA LYS A 358 -6.24 -23.41 2.77
C LYS A 358 -7.62 -22.72 2.73
N LYS A 359 -7.92 -21.92 3.75
CA LYS A 359 -9.20 -21.19 3.84
C LYS A 359 -9.26 -20.10 2.77
N VAL A 360 -10.33 -20.10 2.00
CA VAL A 360 -10.68 -19.04 1.05
C VAL A 360 -11.98 -18.40 1.51
N TYR A 361 -11.99 -17.08 1.63
CA TYR A 361 -13.22 -16.32 1.88
C TYR A 361 -13.93 -16.13 0.56
N ARG A 362 -15.22 -16.49 0.52
CA ARG A 362 -16.02 -16.42 -0.71
C ARG A 362 -17.20 -15.49 -0.49
N PRO A 363 -17.57 -14.69 -1.51
CA PRO A 363 -18.68 -13.78 -1.38
C PRO A 363 -20.00 -14.56 -1.21
N SER A 364 -20.82 -14.14 -0.27
CA SER A 364 -22.23 -14.53 -0.18
C SER A 364 -23.04 -13.67 -1.15
N THR A 365 -23.79 -14.31 -2.06
CA THR A 365 -24.66 -13.60 -3.01
C THR A 365 -25.71 -12.73 -2.30
N ALA A 366 -26.24 -13.21 -1.17
CA ALA A 366 -27.21 -12.46 -0.37
C ALA A 366 -26.57 -11.22 0.27
N ASN A 367 -25.38 -11.37 0.88
CA ASN A 367 -24.67 -10.25 1.49
C ASN A 367 -24.22 -9.23 0.44
N LYS A 368 -23.70 -9.70 -0.70
CA LYS A 368 -23.29 -8.86 -1.83
C LYS A 368 -24.41 -7.96 -2.30
N LYS A 369 -25.64 -8.47 -2.44
CA LYS A 369 -26.81 -7.68 -2.83
C LYS A 369 -27.11 -6.55 -1.84
N THR A 370 -26.97 -6.82 -0.53
CA THR A 370 -27.15 -5.78 0.50
C THR A 370 -26.00 -4.77 0.47
N TYR A 371 -24.76 -5.24 0.37
CA TYR A 371 -23.58 -4.38 0.29
C TYR A 371 -23.52 -3.54 -0.99
N ASP A 372 -24.13 -4.00 -2.09
CA ASP A 372 -24.29 -3.19 -3.30
C ASP A 372 -25.17 -1.96 -3.06
N ARG A 373 -26.26 -2.12 -2.29
CA ARG A 373 -27.11 -1.00 -1.91
C ARG A 373 -26.38 -0.04 -0.98
N LEU A 374 -25.65 -0.56 0.01
CA LEU A 374 -24.84 0.26 0.91
C LEU A 374 -23.70 0.97 0.19
N PHE A 375 -23.07 0.32 -0.79
CA PHE A 375 -22.00 0.92 -1.57
C PHE A 375 -22.49 2.10 -2.42
N VAL A 376 -23.71 2.04 -2.96
CA VAL A 376 -24.33 3.20 -3.63
C VAL A 376 -24.43 4.40 -2.69
N GLU A 377 -24.86 4.19 -1.44
CA GLU A 377 -24.90 5.27 -0.44
C GLU A 377 -23.50 5.73 -0.02
N TYR A 378 -22.53 4.81 0.11
CA TYR A 378 -21.13 5.15 0.34
C TYR A 378 -20.58 6.04 -0.76
N THR A 379 -20.82 5.71 -2.04
CA THR A 379 -20.35 6.50 -3.18
C THR A 379 -20.98 7.90 -3.21
N LYS A 380 -22.26 8.05 -2.83
CA LYS A 380 -22.88 9.38 -2.71
C LYS A 380 -22.15 10.24 -1.67
N LEU A 381 -21.91 9.71 -0.47
CA LEU A 381 -21.18 10.44 0.57
C LEU A 381 -19.72 10.69 0.17
N HIS A 382 -19.07 9.69 -0.43
CA HIS A 382 -17.72 9.79 -0.95
C HIS A 382 -17.59 10.95 -1.93
N ASP A 383 -18.45 11.05 -2.94
CA ASP A 383 -18.34 12.10 -3.94
C ASP A 383 -18.77 13.46 -3.38
N GLN A 384 -19.83 13.51 -2.56
CA GLN A 384 -20.29 14.74 -1.92
C GLN A 384 -19.19 15.40 -1.08
N PHE A 385 -18.49 14.64 -0.23
CA PHE A 385 -17.47 15.20 0.66
C PHE A 385 -16.06 15.20 0.07
N GLY A 386 -15.78 14.27 -0.85
CA GLY A 386 -14.44 14.02 -1.38
C GLY A 386 -14.11 14.78 -2.66
N ARG A 387 -15.11 15.07 -3.50
CA ARG A 387 -14.91 15.73 -4.81
C ARG A 387 -15.24 17.22 -4.80
N ASP A 388 -15.85 17.72 -3.71
CA ASP A 388 -16.01 19.16 -3.49
C ASP A 388 -14.72 19.77 -2.92
N ALA A 389 -14.20 20.81 -3.58
CA ALA A 389 -13.05 21.56 -3.12
C ALA A 389 -13.33 22.36 -1.84
N ASN A 390 -14.60 22.70 -1.59
CA ASN A 390 -15.08 23.45 -0.44
C ASN A 390 -15.90 22.59 0.53
N SER A 391 -15.67 21.26 0.52
CA SER A 391 -16.42 20.36 1.38
C SER A 391 -16.29 20.75 2.85
N THR A 392 -17.34 20.45 3.63
CA THR A 392 -17.38 20.75 5.06
C THR A 392 -16.15 20.23 5.81
N MET A 393 -15.57 19.10 5.39
CA MET A 393 -14.36 18.53 5.98
C MET A 393 -13.16 19.48 5.88
N LYS A 394 -12.95 20.09 4.72
CA LYS A 394 -11.83 21.02 4.46
C LYS A 394 -12.02 22.33 5.20
N VAL A 395 -13.25 22.85 5.23
CA VAL A 395 -13.60 24.04 6.00
C VAL A 395 -13.32 23.81 7.49
N LEU A 396 -13.76 22.68 8.06
CA LEU A 396 -13.49 22.35 9.47
C LEU A 396 -11.99 22.23 9.76
N LYS A 397 -11.21 21.62 8.85
CA LYS A 397 -9.75 21.52 9.01
C LYS A 397 -9.06 22.89 8.95
N SER A 398 -9.52 23.78 8.08
CA SER A 398 -9.03 25.16 8.00
C SER A 398 -9.34 25.95 9.28
N LEU A 399 -10.59 25.92 9.75
CA LEU A 399 -10.99 26.56 11.01
C LEU A 399 -10.19 26.02 12.20
N LYS A 400 -9.94 24.71 12.25
CA LYS A 400 -9.08 24.10 13.28
C LYS A 400 -7.65 24.65 13.23
N LYS A 401 -7.04 24.76 12.04
CA LYS A 401 -5.69 25.34 11.89
C LYS A 401 -5.65 26.79 12.37
N GLN A 402 -6.64 27.60 11.97
CA GLN A 402 -6.76 28.99 12.42
C GLN A 402 -6.87 29.10 13.94
N ALA A 403 -7.71 28.26 14.57
CA ALA A 403 -7.85 28.24 16.02
C ALA A 403 -6.57 27.81 16.76
N LEU A 404 -5.68 27.04 16.10
CA LEU A 404 -4.40 26.59 16.64
C LEU A 404 -3.21 27.50 16.27
N GLY A 405 -3.41 28.50 15.41
CA GLY A 405 -2.32 29.37 14.91
C GLY A 405 -1.34 28.67 13.98
N LEU A 406 -1.79 27.65 13.23
CA LEU A 406 -0.99 26.86 12.27
C LEU A 406 -1.10 27.34 10.83
#